data_AF-A0A6G0IGK5-F1
#
_entry.id   AF-A0A6G0IGK5-F1
#
_cell.length_a   1.000
_cell.length_b   1.000
_cell.length_c   1.000
_cell.angle_alpha   90.00
_cell.angle_beta   90.00
_cell.angle_gamma   90.00
#
_symmetry.space_group_name_H-M   'P 1'
#
loop_
_entity.id
_entity.type
_entity.pdbx_description
1 polymer ?
#
loop_
_entity_poly.entity_id
_entity_poly.type
_entity_poly.pdbx_seq_one_letter_code
_entity_poly.pdbx_strand_id
1 'polypeptide(L)'
;MSGQSSGCGFLMSVVVHGDSALNEQEKELNQRLRRLYPAVNESETPLPRSWSPKDKFSYIGLSQNNLRVHYKGHGKTPKDAASVRATHPIPAACGVYYFEVKIISKGRDGYMGIGLSAQGVNMNRLPGWDKHSYGYHGDDGHSFCSSGTGQPYGPTFTTGDVIGCCVNLINNTCFYTKNGHSLGIAFTDLPPNLYPTVGLQTPGEVVDANFGQHPFVFDIEDYMREWRTKIQAQIDRCPIGEREGEWQSMIQKMVASYLVHHSYCATAEAFAKSTDQAVHEELASIKNRQKIQKLVLSGRMGEAIETTQQLYPNLLERNPDLLFMLKVRQFIEMVNGTDSEVRCLGGRSPKSQDSYPGSPRPFSSPSHKASSSQPYLPGFDSNCCNGVTSNKSHSSSPHSHKPCPPGSGSTLPASDISLNGSRSQQPITSSDVDMEVDHFTNGVTESSSNGFLNGSSKHTTEPDDCDADMEVESAQSKRQLCGGSQAAIERMIHFGRELQSMSEHLRRECGKNSANKKMLKDAFSLLAYSDPWNSPVGYQLDAIQREPVCSTLNSAILETHNLPKQPPLAQAVGQAAQCLAIMARTGSGSCAFASVDDYLH
;
A
#
# COMPACT_ATOMS: atom_id res chain seq x y z
N MET A 1 59.31 -25.75 -19.87
CA MET A 1 59.14 -26.33 -21.21
C MET A 1 57.95 -27.27 -21.15
N SER A 2 56.95 -27.05 -22.02
CA SER A 2 55.93 -27.98 -22.56
C SER A 2 55.38 -29.07 -21.62
N GLY A 3 54.11 -29.11 -21.24
CA GLY A 3 52.90 -28.91 -22.05
C GLY A 3 52.18 -30.26 -22.19
N GLN A 4 50.97 -30.40 -21.67
CA GLN A 4 50.07 -31.52 -21.96
C GLN A 4 48.81 -30.98 -22.62
N SER A 5 48.54 -31.46 -23.83
CA SER A 5 47.36 -31.11 -24.62
C SER A 5 46.27 -32.19 -24.51
N SER A 6 45.05 -31.70 -24.38
CA SER A 6 43.83 -32.08 -25.12
C SER A 6 43.38 -33.55 -25.19
N GLY A 7 42.17 -33.77 -24.66
CA GLY A 7 41.26 -34.84 -25.04
C GLY A 7 39.83 -34.45 -24.66
N CYS A 8 39.14 -33.77 -25.57
CA CYS A 8 37.72 -33.42 -25.49
C CYS A 8 36.87 -34.57 -26.07
N GLY A 9 35.72 -34.89 -25.48
CA GLY A 9 34.79 -35.88 -26.07
C GLY A 9 33.63 -36.31 -25.17
N PHE A 10 32.59 -35.47 -25.13
CA PHE A 10 31.15 -35.79 -25.06
C PHE A 10 30.67 -37.11 -24.43
N LEU A 11 29.81 -37.02 -23.41
CA LEU A 11 28.41 -37.45 -23.52
C LEU A 11 27.51 -36.75 -22.48
N MET A 12 26.47 -36.13 -23.05
CA MET A 12 25.33 -35.38 -22.52
C MET A 12 24.65 -35.96 -21.27
N SER A 13 24.37 -35.13 -20.25
CA SER A 13 23.12 -34.35 -20.06
C SER A 13 21.88 -35.21 -19.83
N VAL A 14 21.60 -35.48 -18.54
CA VAL A 14 20.26 -35.88 -18.07
C VAL A 14 20.05 -35.29 -16.65
N VAL A 15 19.91 -33.97 -16.49
CA VAL A 15 19.18 -33.35 -15.35
C VAL A 15 18.83 -31.89 -15.70
N VAL A 16 17.76 -31.63 -16.45
CA VAL A 16 17.21 -30.24 -16.55
C VAL A 16 15.67 -30.20 -16.64
N HIS A 17 14.96 -31.34 -16.68
CA HIS A 17 13.50 -31.35 -16.87
C HIS A 17 12.67 -31.36 -15.57
N GLY A 18 13.30 -31.54 -14.40
CA GLY A 18 12.60 -31.60 -13.10
C GLY A 18 12.32 -30.24 -12.48
N ASP A 19 13.23 -29.28 -12.63
CA ASP A 19 13.14 -27.97 -11.97
C ASP A 19 12.14 -27.03 -12.64
N SER A 20 11.91 -27.16 -13.95
CA SER A 20 10.98 -26.28 -14.67
C SER A 20 9.51 -26.55 -14.31
N ALA A 21 9.11 -27.83 -14.20
CA ALA A 21 7.73 -28.21 -13.92
C ALA A 21 7.30 -27.88 -12.48
N LEU A 22 8.19 -28.07 -11.50
CA LEU A 22 7.94 -27.67 -10.11
C LEU A 22 7.80 -26.15 -9.98
N ASN A 23 8.62 -25.40 -10.72
CA ASN A 23 8.58 -23.95 -10.74
C ASN A 23 7.29 -23.41 -11.40
N GLU A 24 6.77 -24.07 -12.44
CA GLU A 24 5.47 -23.71 -13.03
C GLU A 24 4.29 -23.99 -12.07
N GLN A 25 4.29 -25.14 -11.39
CA GLN A 25 3.25 -25.45 -10.41
C GLN A 25 3.24 -24.48 -9.22
N GLU A 26 4.42 -24.03 -8.79
CA GLU A 26 4.57 -23.00 -7.77
C GLU A 26 4.10 -21.62 -8.26
N LYS A 27 4.38 -21.25 -9.52
CA LYS A 27 3.85 -20.01 -10.12
C LYS A 27 2.33 -20.01 -10.19
N GLU A 28 1.72 -21.10 -10.66
CA GLU A 28 0.26 -21.23 -10.72
C GLU A 28 -0.38 -21.14 -9.34
N LEU A 29 0.20 -21.82 -8.34
CA LEU A 29 -0.24 -21.71 -6.94
C LEU A 29 -0.17 -20.25 -6.47
N ASN A 30 0.97 -19.58 -6.66
CA ASN A 30 1.14 -18.18 -6.26
C ASN A 30 0.13 -17.26 -6.93
N GLN A 31 -0.14 -17.45 -8.22
CA GLN A 31 -1.13 -16.66 -8.95
C GLN A 31 -2.55 -16.89 -8.41
N ARG A 32 -2.93 -18.16 -8.16
CA ARG A 32 -4.24 -18.52 -7.64
C ARG A 32 -4.47 -17.98 -6.23
N LEU A 33 -3.47 -18.12 -5.34
CA LEU A 33 -3.55 -17.60 -3.98
C LEU A 33 -3.65 -16.07 -3.96
N ARG A 34 -2.90 -15.35 -4.80
CA ARG A 34 -3.02 -13.88 -4.93
C ARG A 34 -4.40 -13.45 -5.44
N ARG A 35 -5.01 -14.23 -6.34
CA ARG A 35 -6.36 -13.96 -6.85
C ARG A 35 -7.44 -14.20 -5.81
N LEU A 36 -7.34 -15.30 -5.04
CA LEU A 36 -8.32 -15.64 -4.01
C LEU A 36 -8.18 -14.75 -2.76
N TYR A 37 -6.95 -14.45 -2.37
CA TYR A 37 -6.62 -13.80 -1.09
C TYR A 37 -5.75 -12.54 -1.28
N PRO A 38 -6.20 -11.54 -2.07
CA PRO A 38 -5.37 -10.38 -2.43
C PRO A 38 -4.95 -9.51 -1.25
N ALA A 39 -5.73 -9.51 -0.16
CA ALA A 39 -5.44 -8.73 1.04
C ALA A 39 -4.42 -9.39 1.99
N VAL A 40 -4.00 -10.63 1.72
CA VAL A 40 -3.06 -11.36 2.59
C VAL A 40 -1.62 -10.93 2.29
N ASN A 41 -0.95 -10.39 3.30
CA ASN A 41 0.50 -10.20 3.27
C ASN A 41 1.22 -11.47 3.74
N GLU A 42 1.61 -12.34 2.80
CA GLU A 42 2.29 -13.62 3.11
C GLU A 42 3.65 -13.47 3.83
N SER A 43 4.26 -12.27 3.83
CA SER A 43 5.47 -12.01 4.62
C SER A 43 5.20 -11.85 6.12
N GLU A 44 3.97 -11.46 6.48
CA GLU A 44 3.52 -11.33 7.88
C GLU A 44 2.73 -12.57 8.31
N THR A 45 1.77 -13.00 7.49
CA THR A 45 0.87 -14.12 7.77
C THR A 45 0.85 -15.07 6.57
N PRO A 46 1.77 -16.05 6.51
CA PRO A 46 1.88 -16.97 5.38
C PRO A 46 0.63 -17.85 5.25
N LEU A 47 0.23 -18.14 4.01
CA LEU A 47 -0.89 -19.05 3.77
C LEU A 47 -0.47 -20.52 3.99
N PRO A 48 -1.38 -21.38 4.49
CA PRO A 48 -1.16 -22.83 4.49
C PRO A 48 -1.07 -23.36 3.05
N ARG A 49 0.07 -23.96 2.71
CA ARG A 49 0.34 -24.51 1.36
C ARG A 49 0.53 -26.01 1.34
N SER A 50 0.76 -26.64 2.50
CA SER A 50 0.95 -28.08 2.63
C SER A 50 0.68 -28.54 4.05
N TRP A 51 0.61 -29.85 4.26
CA TRP A 51 0.61 -30.45 5.60
C TRP A 51 1.97 -30.26 6.29
N SER A 52 1.95 -30.09 7.62
CA SER A 52 3.16 -29.91 8.40
C SER A 52 3.86 -31.25 8.66
N PRO A 53 5.15 -31.41 8.28
CA PRO A 53 5.89 -32.63 8.62
C PRO A 53 6.22 -32.71 10.12
N LYS A 54 6.15 -31.58 10.84
CA LYS A 54 6.44 -31.47 12.27
C LYS A 54 5.18 -31.56 13.13
N ASP A 55 4.08 -30.96 12.66
CA ASP A 55 2.85 -30.82 13.45
C ASP A 55 1.80 -31.87 13.06
N LYS A 56 2.12 -33.11 13.39
CA LYS A 56 1.32 -34.29 13.08
C LYS A 56 1.57 -35.40 14.10
N PHE A 57 0.62 -36.33 14.22
CA PHE A 57 0.86 -37.52 15.00
C PHE A 57 1.78 -38.53 14.28
N SER A 58 2.37 -39.45 15.03
CA SER A 58 3.38 -40.39 14.53
C SER A 58 2.82 -41.37 13.49
N TYR A 59 1.52 -41.69 13.56
CA TYR A 59 0.81 -42.57 12.62
C TYR A 59 0.42 -41.91 11.31
N ILE A 60 0.72 -40.62 11.11
CA ILE A 60 0.58 -39.96 9.82
C ILE A 60 1.90 -40.05 9.04
N GLY A 61 1.83 -40.52 7.81
CA GLY A 61 2.86 -40.34 6.80
C GLY A 61 2.44 -39.30 5.77
N LEU A 62 3.43 -38.58 5.24
CA LEU A 62 3.24 -37.54 4.21
C LEU A 62 4.03 -37.92 2.95
N SER A 63 3.48 -37.57 1.78
CA SER A 63 4.14 -37.74 0.48
C SER A 63 3.62 -36.68 -0.50
N GLN A 64 4.09 -36.69 -1.75
CA GLN A 64 3.66 -35.73 -2.80
C GLN A 64 3.80 -34.27 -2.34
N ASN A 65 5.02 -33.86 -2.01
CA ASN A 65 5.32 -32.51 -1.50
C ASN A 65 4.50 -32.14 -0.25
N ASN A 66 4.26 -33.11 0.63
CA ASN A 66 3.44 -32.99 1.84
C ASN A 66 1.97 -32.62 1.57
N LEU A 67 1.42 -32.95 0.40
CA LEU A 67 -0.01 -32.78 0.11
C LEU A 67 -0.81 -34.06 0.33
N ARG A 68 -0.16 -35.23 0.17
CA ARG A 68 -0.78 -36.54 0.39
C ARG A 68 -0.55 -37.04 1.82
N VAL A 69 -1.63 -37.38 2.50
CA VAL A 69 -1.65 -37.95 3.85
C VAL A 69 -2.03 -39.42 3.76
N HIS A 70 -1.28 -40.29 4.45
CA HIS A 70 -1.61 -41.71 4.56
C HIS A 70 -1.48 -42.19 6.00
N TYR A 71 -2.41 -43.07 6.41
CA TYR A 71 -2.39 -43.69 7.72
C TYR A 71 -1.41 -44.87 7.76
N LYS A 72 -0.55 -44.91 8.78
CA LYS A 72 0.45 -45.97 8.99
C LYS A 72 0.45 -46.54 10.41
N GLY A 73 -0.60 -46.29 11.19
CA GLY A 73 -0.81 -46.88 12.51
C GLY A 73 -1.47 -48.27 12.44
N HIS A 74 -1.82 -48.83 13.60
CA HIS A 74 -2.49 -50.14 13.68
C HIS A 74 -4.00 -50.06 13.43
N GLY A 75 -4.63 -48.95 13.81
CA GLY A 75 -6.07 -48.69 13.63
C GLY A 75 -6.98 -49.77 14.21
N LYS A 76 -6.76 -50.20 15.45
CA LYS A 76 -7.61 -51.20 16.13
C LYS A 76 -8.71 -50.54 16.96
N THR A 77 -8.46 -49.34 17.48
CA THR A 77 -9.36 -48.65 18.40
C THR A 77 -9.40 -47.15 18.09
N PRO A 78 -10.38 -46.39 18.62
CA PRO A 78 -10.39 -44.92 18.52
C PRO A 78 -9.16 -44.23 19.10
N LYS A 79 -8.38 -44.91 19.95
CA LYS A 79 -7.10 -44.39 20.48
C LYS A 79 -5.97 -44.36 19.47
N ASP A 80 -6.17 -44.99 18.31
CA ASP A 80 -5.22 -45.04 17.21
C ASP A 80 -5.48 -43.96 16.15
N ALA A 81 -6.43 -43.05 16.40
CA ALA A 81 -6.72 -41.90 15.55
C ALA A 81 -5.52 -40.94 15.46
N ALA A 82 -5.24 -40.42 14.28
CA ALA A 82 -4.05 -39.62 14.03
C ALA A 82 -4.37 -38.45 13.10
N SER A 83 -3.99 -37.25 13.49
CA SER A 83 -4.20 -36.01 12.73
C SER A 83 -2.91 -35.32 12.33
N VAL A 84 -3.04 -34.43 11.35
CA VAL A 84 -2.01 -33.49 10.91
C VAL A 84 -2.64 -32.12 10.65
N ARG A 85 -1.95 -31.07 11.11
CA ARG A 85 -2.27 -29.67 10.77
C ARG A 85 -1.49 -29.21 9.54
N ALA A 86 -2.01 -28.20 8.85
CA ALA A 86 -1.24 -27.48 7.83
C ALA A 86 -0.03 -26.75 8.44
N THR A 87 0.85 -26.22 7.58
CA THR A 87 2.06 -25.49 8.02
C THR A 87 1.76 -24.16 8.74
N HIS A 88 0.65 -23.51 8.42
CA HIS A 88 0.28 -22.18 8.95
C HIS A 88 -1.21 -22.13 9.31
N PRO A 89 -1.62 -21.25 10.24
CA PRO A 89 -3.02 -20.97 10.48
C PRO A 89 -3.60 -20.17 9.30
N ILE A 90 -4.92 -20.15 9.19
CA ILE A 90 -5.62 -19.34 8.19
C ILE A 90 -5.54 -17.86 8.60
N PRO A 91 -4.95 -16.97 7.77
CA PRO A 91 -4.93 -15.54 8.04
C PRO A 91 -6.33 -14.92 7.97
N ALA A 92 -6.67 -14.04 8.92
CA ALA A 92 -7.96 -13.34 8.91
C ALA A 92 -8.17 -12.51 7.63
N ALA A 93 -7.08 -11.96 7.07
CA ALA A 93 -7.08 -11.23 5.81
C ALA A 93 -7.50 -12.05 4.58
N CYS A 94 -7.76 -13.36 4.70
CA CYS A 94 -8.43 -14.11 3.64
C CYS A 94 -9.88 -13.66 3.45
N GLY A 95 -10.56 -13.22 4.54
CA GLY A 95 -11.99 -12.95 4.58
C GLY A 95 -12.83 -14.23 4.49
N VAL A 96 -12.70 -14.94 3.38
CA VAL A 96 -13.16 -16.32 3.20
C VAL A 96 -11.95 -17.16 2.83
N TYR A 97 -11.77 -18.32 3.44
CA TYR A 97 -10.70 -19.26 3.11
C TYR A 97 -11.29 -20.62 2.72
N TYR A 98 -10.67 -21.28 1.73
CA TYR A 98 -11.16 -22.55 1.22
C TYR A 98 -10.02 -23.52 0.89
N PHE A 99 -10.22 -24.80 1.21
CA PHE A 99 -9.37 -25.90 0.78
C PHE A 99 -10.22 -27.15 0.53
N GLU A 100 -9.74 -28.03 -0.35
CA GLU A 100 -10.37 -29.30 -0.66
C GLU A 100 -9.49 -30.48 -0.27
N VAL A 101 -10.13 -31.59 0.09
CA VAL A 101 -9.49 -32.86 0.39
C VAL A 101 -10.14 -33.93 -0.47
N LYS A 102 -9.35 -34.56 -1.34
CA LYS A 102 -9.77 -35.70 -2.14
C LYS A 102 -9.48 -37.00 -1.42
N ILE A 103 -10.50 -37.86 -1.31
CA ILE A 103 -10.35 -39.19 -0.73
C ILE A 103 -9.77 -40.13 -1.79
N ILE A 104 -8.49 -40.47 -1.65
CA ILE A 104 -7.79 -41.37 -2.57
C ILE A 104 -8.15 -42.82 -2.26
N SER A 105 -8.30 -43.15 -0.98
CA SER A 105 -8.74 -44.45 -0.50
C SER A 105 -9.34 -44.31 0.87
N LYS A 106 -10.54 -44.86 1.08
CA LYS A 106 -11.17 -44.96 2.41
C LYS A 106 -10.49 -45.98 3.34
N GLY A 107 -9.52 -46.75 2.83
CA GLY A 107 -8.91 -47.84 3.60
C GLY A 107 -9.94 -48.87 4.04
N ARG A 108 -9.77 -49.37 5.28
CA ARG A 108 -10.62 -50.41 5.84
C ARG A 108 -12.03 -49.90 6.15
N ASP A 109 -12.12 -48.91 7.04
CA ASP A 109 -13.41 -48.46 7.59
C ASP A 109 -13.80 -47.04 7.16
N GLY A 110 -12.83 -46.21 6.76
CA GLY A 110 -13.10 -44.84 6.31
C GLY A 110 -13.36 -43.85 7.44
N TYR A 111 -12.73 -44.06 8.61
CA TYR A 111 -12.79 -43.18 9.78
C TYR A 111 -11.89 -41.95 9.57
N MET A 112 -12.32 -41.10 8.64
CA MET A 112 -11.60 -39.92 8.16
C MET A 112 -12.34 -38.66 8.59
N GLY A 113 -11.67 -37.77 9.32
CA GLY A 113 -12.20 -36.48 9.72
C GLY A 113 -11.49 -35.34 8.99
N ILE A 114 -12.26 -34.38 8.46
CA ILE A 114 -11.75 -33.19 7.76
C ILE A 114 -12.25 -31.95 8.48
N GLY A 115 -11.37 -30.98 8.75
CA GLY A 115 -11.81 -29.73 9.35
C GLY A 115 -10.68 -28.83 9.83
N LEU A 116 -10.81 -28.35 11.06
CA LEU A 116 -10.02 -27.27 11.61
C LEU A 116 -9.56 -27.60 13.04
N SER A 117 -8.38 -27.13 13.43
CA SER A 117 -7.98 -27.17 14.85
C SER A 117 -7.05 -26.02 15.21
N ALA A 118 -7.13 -25.56 16.46
CA ALA A 118 -6.19 -24.59 17.00
C ALA A 118 -4.79 -25.20 17.19
N GLN A 119 -3.78 -24.32 17.32
CA GLN A 119 -2.41 -24.73 17.64
C GLN A 119 -2.36 -25.51 18.96
N GLY A 120 -1.58 -26.59 19.01
CA GLY A 120 -1.36 -27.36 20.23
C GLY A 120 -2.50 -28.32 20.62
N VAL A 121 -3.63 -28.33 19.89
CA VAL A 121 -4.65 -29.39 20.03
C VAL A 121 -3.98 -30.76 19.81
N ASN A 122 -4.40 -31.76 20.58
CA ASN A 122 -3.84 -33.11 20.53
C ASN A 122 -4.06 -33.76 19.16
N MET A 123 -2.98 -34.22 18.53
CA MET A 123 -3.05 -34.85 17.20
C MET A 123 -3.32 -36.36 17.26
N ASN A 124 -3.37 -37.00 18.43
CA ASN A 124 -3.82 -38.40 18.58
C ASN A 124 -5.36 -38.51 18.70
N ARG A 125 -6.05 -37.79 17.81
CA ARG A 125 -7.50 -37.57 17.78
C ARG A 125 -7.93 -37.30 16.35
N LEU A 126 -9.20 -37.52 16.02
CA LEU A 126 -9.80 -36.97 14.81
C LEU A 126 -10.23 -35.50 15.04
N PRO A 127 -10.27 -34.65 14.00
CA PRO A 127 -10.75 -33.28 14.10
C PRO A 127 -12.15 -33.22 14.70
N GLY A 128 -12.40 -32.29 15.61
CA GLY A 128 -13.69 -32.12 16.28
C GLY A 128 -13.81 -32.73 17.68
N TRP A 129 -13.04 -33.78 18.01
CA TRP A 129 -13.22 -34.51 19.29
C TRP A 129 -12.77 -33.75 20.53
N ASP A 130 -11.71 -32.95 20.41
CA ASP A 130 -11.14 -32.17 21.51
C ASP A 130 -11.53 -30.69 21.40
N LYS A 131 -11.43 -29.93 22.50
CA LYS A 131 -11.72 -28.49 22.52
C LYS A 131 -10.88 -27.72 21.48
N HIS A 132 -11.49 -26.71 20.85
CA HIS A 132 -10.89 -25.91 19.79
C HIS A 132 -10.52 -26.72 18.53
N SER A 133 -11.26 -27.80 18.29
CA SER A 133 -11.18 -28.67 17.12
C SER A 133 -12.57 -28.82 16.52
N TYR A 134 -12.65 -28.88 15.20
CA TYR A 134 -13.89 -28.90 14.43
C TYR A 134 -13.73 -29.87 13.26
N GLY A 135 -14.68 -30.78 13.04
CA GLY A 135 -14.51 -31.81 12.01
C GLY A 135 -15.80 -32.36 11.43
N TYR A 136 -15.75 -32.81 10.19
CA TYR A 136 -16.79 -33.55 9.47
C TYR A 136 -16.25 -34.93 9.10
N HIS A 137 -16.94 -35.98 9.50
CA HIS A 137 -16.44 -37.36 9.48
C HIS A 137 -17.12 -38.19 8.39
N GLY A 138 -16.33 -39.04 7.71
CA GLY A 138 -16.75 -39.71 6.48
C GLY A 138 -17.60 -40.94 6.66
N ASP A 139 -17.47 -41.63 7.78
CA ASP A 139 -18.16 -42.89 8.07
C ASP A 139 -19.62 -42.70 8.49
N ASP A 140 -19.91 -41.61 9.20
CA ASP A 140 -21.24 -41.32 9.76
C ASP A 140 -21.88 -40.05 9.18
N GLY A 141 -21.11 -39.20 8.49
CA GLY A 141 -21.58 -37.92 7.97
C GLY A 141 -21.83 -36.85 9.04
N HIS A 142 -21.36 -37.06 10.27
CA HIS A 142 -21.61 -36.16 11.40
C HIS A 142 -20.59 -35.03 11.48
N SER A 143 -21.01 -33.90 12.05
CA SER A 143 -20.13 -32.80 12.45
C SER A 143 -19.78 -32.91 13.93
N PHE A 144 -18.54 -32.61 14.27
CA PHE A 144 -17.97 -32.68 15.61
C PHE A 144 -17.42 -31.31 15.98
N CYS A 145 -18.07 -30.63 16.93
CA CYS A 145 -17.75 -29.28 17.36
C CYS A 145 -17.19 -29.30 18.78
N SER A 146 -15.86 -29.36 18.92
CA SER A 146 -15.17 -29.36 20.22
C SER A 146 -15.72 -30.39 21.22
N SER A 147 -16.16 -31.55 20.71
CA SER A 147 -16.86 -32.60 21.43
C SER A 147 -16.65 -33.95 20.75
N GLY A 148 -16.49 -35.01 21.54
CA GLY A 148 -16.45 -36.39 21.03
C GLY A 148 -17.83 -36.94 20.61
N THR A 149 -18.91 -36.17 20.78
CA THR A 149 -20.26 -36.54 20.33
C THR A 149 -20.60 -35.76 19.06
N GLY A 150 -20.75 -36.48 17.94
CA GLY A 150 -21.11 -35.90 16.66
C GLY A 150 -22.59 -35.52 16.58
N GLN A 151 -22.93 -34.60 15.68
CA GLN A 151 -24.30 -34.23 15.33
C GLN A 151 -24.55 -34.55 13.85
N PRO A 152 -25.76 -35.01 13.48
CA PRO A 152 -26.11 -35.19 12.07
C PRO A 152 -25.89 -33.88 11.30
N TYR A 153 -25.19 -33.95 10.16
CA TYR A 153 -24.83 -32.76 9.39
C TYR A 153 -24.95 -32.99 7.88
N GLY A 154 -24.16 -33.92 7.34
CA GLY A 154 -24.07 -34.16 5.92
C GLY A 154 -24.16 -35.65 5.57
N PRO A 155 -24.07 -36.00 4.27
CA PRO A 155 -23.95 -37.38 3.85
C PRO A 155 -22.63 -38.00 4.33
N THR A 156 -22.49 -39.32 4.26
CA THR A 156 -21.18 -39.97 4.38
C THR A 156 -20.31 -39.67 3.16
N PHE A 157 -19.00 -39.88 3.25
CA PHE A 157 -18.09 -39.73 2.10
C PHE A 157 -17.02 -40.81 2.06
N THR A 158 -16.56 -41.14 0.84
CA THR A 158 -15.70 -42.29 0.60
C THR A 158 -14.73 -42.09 -0.57
N THR A 159 -14.02 -43.15 -0.94
CA THR A 159 -13.06 -43.17 -2.05
C THR A 159 -13.63 -42.51 -3.30
N GLY A 160 -12.91 -41.52 -3.84
CA GLY A 160 -13.28 -40.77 -5.02
C GLY A 160 -13.93 -39.42 -4.72
N ASP A 161 -14.57 -39.25 -3.55
CA ASP A 161 -15.20 -37.99 -3.16
C ASP A 161 -14.16 -36.88 -2.92
N VAL A 162 -14.60 -35.65 -3.16
CA VAL A 162 -13.88 -34.42 -2.82
C VAL A 162 -14.69 -33.65 -1.78
N ILE A 163 -14.08 -33.39 -0.64
CA ILE A 163 -14.68 -32.67 0.47
C ILE A 163 -13.96 -31.35 0.66
N GLY A 164 -14.66 -30.25 0.47
CA GLY A 164 -14.13 -28.92 0.74
C GLY A 164 -14.57 -28.38 2.09
N CYS A 165 -13.76 -27.50 2.66
CA CYS A 165 -14.00 -26.82 3.92
C CYS A 165 -13.84 -25.31 3.70
N CYS A 166 -14.95 -24.58 3.83
CA CYS A 166 -15.01 -23.13 3.64
C CYS A 166 -15.14 -22.45 5.00
N VAL A 167 -14.19 -21.58 5.31
CA VAL A 167 -14.13 -20.81 6.55
C VAL A 167 -14.40 -19.35 6.23
N ASN A 168 -15.45 -18.79 6.80
CA ASN A 168 -15.76 -17.38 6.69
C ASN A 168 -15.29 -16.66 7.97
N LEU A 169 -14.26 -15.84 7.82
CA LEU A 169 -13.61 -15.08 8.89
C LEU A 169 -14.28 -13.73 9.14
N ILE A 170 -15.30 -13.37 8.34
CA ILE A 170 -16.13 -12.19 8.56
C ILE A 170 -17.14 -12.46 9.67
N ASN A 171 -17.85 -13.59 9.56
CA ASN A 171 -18.93 -13.97 10.47
C ASN A 171 -18.59 -15.20 11.33
N ASN A 172 -17.34 -15.67 11.28
CA ASN A 172 -16.81 -16.78 12.07
C ASN A 172 -17.58 -18.09 11.90
N THR A 173 -17.97 -18.41 10.66
CA THR A 173 -18.69 -19.64 10.33
C THR A 173 -17.86 -20.58 9.45
N CYS A 174 -18.23 -21.86 9.44
CA CYS A 174 -17.68 -22.84 8.51
C CYS A 174 -18.79 -23.70 7.92
N PHE A 175 -18.69 -23.97 6.62
CA PHE A 175 -19.47 -24.99 5.93
C PHE A 175 -18.57 -25.91 5.13
N TYR A 176 -19.06 -27.12 4.88
CA TYR A 176 -18.40 -28.08 4.02
C TYR A 176 -19.08 -28.14 2.66
N THR A 177 -18.34 -28.69 1.71
CA THR A 177 -18.85 -29.00 0.37
C THR A 177 -18.52 -30.46 0.07
N LYS A 178 -19.39 -31.12 -0.69
CA LYS A 178 -19.12 -32.45 -1.24
C LYS A 178 -19.28 -32.40 -2.74
N ASN A 179 -18.22 -32.77 -3.46
CA ASN A 179 -18.19 -32.84 -4.92
C ASN A 179 -18.73 -31.56 -5.60
N GLY A 180 -18.35 -30.39 -5.09
CA GLY A 180 -18.77 -29.09 -5.64
C GLY A 180 -20.11 -28.55 -5.13
N HIS A 181 -20.78 -29.23 -4.19
CA HIS A 181 -22.05 -28.76 -3.62
C HIS A 181 -21.91 -28.40 -2.15
N SER A 182 -22.42 -27.23 -1.74
CA SER A 182 -22.46 -26.80 -0.34
C SER A 182 -23.41 -27.67 0.50
N LEU A 183 -22.99 -27.99 1.73
CA LEU A 183 -23.75 -28.77 2.70
C LEU A 183 -24.38 -27.89 3.81
N GLY A 184 -24.29 -26.57 3.69
CA GLY A 184 -24.77 -25.63 4.72
C GLY A 184 -23.82 -25.49 5.92
N ILE A 185 -24.10 -24.52 6.79
CA ILE A 185 -23.23 -24.18 7.93
C ILE A 185 -23.13 -25.35 8.92
N ALA A 186 -21.90 -25.79 9.19
CA ALA A 186 -21.58 -26.80 10.20
C ALA A 186 -21.29 -26.17 11.57
N PHE A 187 -20.56 -25.05 11.57
CA PHE A 187 -20.06 -24.42 12.79
C PHE A 187 -20.24 -22.90 12.74
N THR A 188 -20.56 -22.31 13.89
CA THR A 188 -20.56 -20.86 14.14
C THR A 188 -19.57 -20.54 15.26
N ASP A 189 -19.32 -19.25 15.49
CA ASP A 189 -18.52 -18.76 16.61
C ASP A 189 -17.10 -19.35 16.65
N LEU A 190 -16.52 -19.57 15.47
CA LEU A 190 -15.17 -20.12 15.35
C LEU A 190 -14.12 -19.16 15.94
N PRO A 191 -13.14 -19.66 16.71
CA PRO A 191 -12.01 -18.85 17.13
C PRO A 191 -11.10 -18.54 15.94
N PRO A 192 -10.31 -17.45 16.01
CA PRO A 192 -9.32 -17.13 14.98
C PRO A 192 -8.14 -18.11 15.00
N ASN A 193 -7.26 -18.00 14.01
CA ASN A 193 -5.98 -18.74 13.92
C ASN A 193 -6.13 -20.27 13.90
N LEU A 194 -7.20 -20.76 13.29
CA LEU A 194 -7.40 -22.19 13.06
C LEU A 194 -6.54 -22.68 11.90
N TYR A 195 -6.06 -23.92 12.01
CA TYR A 195 -5.32 -24.61 10.97
C TYR A 195 -6.26 -25.57 10.24
N PRO A 196 -6.16 -25.70 8.91
CA PRO A 196 -6.67 -26.87 8.21
C PRO A 196 -6.10 -28.13 8.86
N THR A 197 -6.96 -29.14 9.05
CA THR A 197 -6.60 -30.40 9.71
C THR A 197 -7.33 -31.56 9.04
N VAL A 198 -6.60 -32.66 8.84
CA VAL A 198 -7.18 -33.97 8.51
C VAL A 198 -6.75 -35.00 9.54
N GLY A 199 -7.66 -35.91 9.87
CA GLY A 199 -7.40 -37.06 10.73
C GLY A 199 -7.83 -38.36 10.07
N LEU A 200 -7.03 -39.39 10.27
CA LEU A 200 -7.21 -40.75 9.77
C LEU A 200 -7.09 -41.72 10.94
N GLN A 201 -7.68 -42.90 10.84
CA GLN A 201 -7.67 -43.88 11.93
C GLN A 201 -7.46 -45.32 11.47
N THR A 202 -7.77 -45.69 10.22
CA THR A 202 -7.70 -47.10 9.78
C THR A 202 -6.70 -47.36 8.66
N PRO A 203 -6.07 -48.56 8.62
CA PRO A 203 -5.09 -48.90 7.58
C PRO A 203 -5.66 -48.73 6.17
N GLY A 204 -4.82 -48.17 5.29
CA GLY A 204 -5.16 -47.96 3.87
C GLY A 204 -5.89 -46.65 3.58
N GLU A 205 -6.22 -45.85 4.60
CA GLU A 205 -6.76 -44.50 4.41
C GLU A 205 -5.70 -43.57 3.81
N VAL A 206 -6.07 -42.91 2.71
CA VAL A 206 -5.23 -41.97 1.97
C VAL A 206 -6.07 -40.81 1.46
N VAL A 207 -5.60 -39.59 1.69
CA VAL A 207 -6.25 -38.36 1.23
C VAL A 207 -5.23 -37.37 0.65
N ASP A 208 -5.65 -36.57 -0.32
CA ASP A 208 -4.85 -35.50 -0.93
C ASP A 208 -5.48 -34.14 -0.64
N ALA A 209 -4.66 -33.17 -0.22
CA ALA A 209 -5.12 -31.79 -0.06
C ALA A 209 -4.86 -30.95 -1.31
N ASN A 210 -5.82 -30.08 -1.60
CA ASN A 210 -5.68 -28.95 -2.48
C ASN A 210 -5.85 -27.68 -1.65
N PHE A 211 -4.75 -26.97 -1.42
CA PHE A 211 -4.72 -25.64 -0.78
C PHE A 211 -4.77 -24.50 -1.82
N GLY A 212 -5.11 -24.81 -3.07
CA GLY A 212 -5.06 -23.89 -4.21
C GLY A 212 -3.99 -24.27 -5.25
N GLN A 213 -3.34 -25.43 -5.13
CA GLN A 213 -2.43 -25.95 -6.17
C GLN A 213 -3.18 -26.23 -7.48
N HIS A 214 -4.43 -26.68 -7.37
CA HIS A 214 -5.29 -26.99 -8.50
C HIS A 214 -6.59 -26.19 -8.43
N PRO A 215 -7.32 -26.01 -9.55
CA PRO A 215 -8.69 -25.52 -9.51
C PRO A 215 -9.54 -26.34 -8.54
N PHE A 216 -10.40 -25.66 -7.78
CA PHE A 216 -11.34 -26.32 -6.88
C PHE A 216 -12.53 -26.90 -7.67
N VAL A 217 -13.15 -27.94 -7.12
CA VAL A 217 -14.41 -28.49 -7.64
C VAL A 217 -15.56 -27.54 -7.32
N PHE A 218 -15.56 -26.95 -6.13
CA PHE A 218 -16.51 -25.89 -5.75
C PHE A 218 -16.14 -24.53 -6.36
N ASP A 219 -17.13 -23.79 -6.85
CA ASP A 219 -16.95 -22.41 -7.31
C ASP A 219 -16.85 -21.44 -6.12
N ILE A 220 -15.68 -21.45 -5.47
CA ILE A 220 -15.39 -20.56 -4.34
C ILE A 220 -15.37 -19.08 -4.75
N GLU A 221 -15.04 -18.78 -6.00
CA GLU A 221 -14.94 -17.40 -6.46
C GLU A 221 -16.30 -16.73 -6.56
N ASP A 222 -17.31 -17.45 -7.02
CA ASP A 222 -18.70 -16.97 -7.01
C ASP A 222 -19.20 -16.71 -5.58
N TYR A 223 -18.96 -17.64 -4.66
CA TYR A 223 -19.28 -17.46 -3.25
C TYR A 223 -18.57 -16.22 -2.63
N MET A 224 -17.29 -16.02 -2.94
CA MET A 224 -16.56 -14.83 -2.50
C MET A 224 -17.12 -13.54 -3.12
N ARG A 225 -17.58 -13.59 -4.37
CA ARG A 225 -18.18 -12.45 -5.07
C ARG A 225 -19.47 -11.99 -4.38
N GLU A 226 -20.31 -12.93 -3.98
CA GLU A 226 -21.52 -12.63 -3.20
C GLU A 226 -21.18 -11.89 -1.90
N TRP A 227 -20.16 -12.36 -1.17
CA TRP A 227 -19.70 -11.71 0.07
C TRP A 227 -19.09 -10.32 -0.18
N ARG A 228 -18.32 -10.14 -1.25
CA ARG A 228 -17.84 -8.81 -1.67
C ARG A 228 -18.99 -7.84 -1.88
N THR A 229 -20.02 -8.24 -2.63
CA THR A 229 -21.21 -7.40 -2.87
C THR A 229 -21.93 -7.06 -1.56
N LYS A 230 -22.06 -8.01 -0.63
CA LYS A 230 -22.68 -7.77 0.69
C LYS A 230 -21.90 -6.74 1.51
N ILE A 231 -20.58 -6.87 1.60
CA ILE A 231 -19.72 -5.93 2.33
C ILE A 231 -19.75 -4.55 1.68
N GLN A 232 -19.66 -4.48 0.35
CA GLN A 232 -19.75 -3.21 -0.39
C GLN A 232 -21.08 -2.50 -0.09
N ALA A 233 -22.20 -3.22 -0.18
CA ALA A 233 -23.51 -2.64 0.12
C ALA A 233 -23.65 -2.18 1.59
N GLN A 234 -22.95 -2.81 2.53
CA GLN A 234 -22.90 -2.35 3.92
C GLN A 234 -22.11 -1.05 4.07
N ILE A 235 -21.00 -0.91 3.34
CA ILE A 235 -20.20 0.31 3.32
C ILE A 235 -21.01 1.45 2.71
N ASP A 236 -21.66 1.22 1.56
CA ASP A 236 -22.46 2.24 0.85
C ASP A 236 -23.66 2.73 1.67
N ARG A 237 -24.23 1.86 2.50
CA ARG A 237 -25.36 2.18 3.39
C ARG A 237 -24.92 2.67 4.76
N CYS A 238 -23.62 2.73 5.04
CA CYS A 238 -23.11 3.17 6.32
C CYS A 238 -23.55 4.62 6.55
N PRO A 239 -24.34 4.91 7.61
CA PRO A 239 -24.90 6.24 7.79
C PRO A 239 -23.78 7.25 8.07
N ILE A 240 -23.60 8.18 7.15
CA ILE A 240 -22.83 9.40 7.40
C ILE A 240 -23.75 10.27 8.26
N GLY A 241 -23.35 10.54 9.51
CA GLY A 241 -24.24 11.16 10.51
C GLY A 241 -25.02 12.37 9.98
N GLU A 242 -26.28 12.51 10.43
CA GLU A 242 -27.35 13.41 9.96
C GLU A 242 -27.05 14.93 9.97
N ARG A 243 -25.81 15.35 10.20
CA ARG A 243 -25.40 16.75 10.05
C ARG A 243 -25.17 17.05 8.58
N GLU A 244 -26.25 16.98 7.80
CA GLU A 244 -26.31 17.35 6.40
C GLU A 244 -25.66 18.74 6.23
N GLY A 245 -24.63 18.82 5.37
CA GLY A 245 -23.83 20.02 5.13
C GLY A 245 -22.52 20.12 5.92
N GLU A 246 -22.40 19.57 7.14
CA GLU A 246 -21.14 19.62 7.91
C GLU A 246 -20.05 18.74 7.27
N TRP A 247 -20.41 17.52 6.86
CA TRP A 247 -19.46 16.61 6.20
C TRP A 247 -19.05 17.14 4.83
N GLN A 248 -19.99 17.75 4.08
CA GLN A 248 -19.71 18.33 2.78
C GLN A 248 -18.76 19.53 2.91
N SER A 249 -19.02 20.43 3.87
CA SER A 249 -18.11 21.53 4.20
C SER A 249 -16.74 21.03 4.65
N MET A 250 -16.68 19.95 5.44
CA MET A 250 -15.42 19.32 5.87
C MET A 250 -14.63 18.79 4.67
N ILE A 251 -15.26 18.02 3.77
CA ILE A 251 -14.60 17.50 2.56
C ILE A 251 -14.12 18.66 1.67
N GLN A 252 -14.94 19.68 1.47
CA GLN A 252 -14.54 20.86 0.71
C GLN A 252 -13.31 21.55 1.32
N LYS A 253 -13.24 21.70 2.65
CA LYS A 253 -12.06 22.21 3.35
C LYS A 253 -10.83 21.33 3.14
N MET A 254 -10.99 20.01 3.18
CA MET A 254 -9.90 19.06 2.95
C MET A 254 -9.37 19.14 1.51
N VAL A 255 -10.26 19.24 0.53
CA VAL A 255 -9.90 19.41 -0.89
C VAL A 255 -9.22 20.77 -1.12
N ALA A 256 -9.78 21.86 -0.60
CA ALA A 256 -9.17 23.19 -0.70
C ALA A 256 -7.76 23.21 -0.09
N SER A 257 -7.59 22.63 1.11
CA SER A 257 -6.28 22.51 1.76
C SER A 257 -5.30 21.68 0.93
N TYR A 258 -5.75 20.60 0.30
CA TYR A 258 -4.93 19.79 -0.60
C TYR A 258 -4.44 20.59 -1.82
N LEU A 259 -5.35 21.31 -2.48
CA LEU A 259 -5.02 22.13 -3.65
C LEU A 259 -4.00 23.22 -3.31
N VAL A 260 -4.16 23.89 -2.16
CA VAL A 260 -3.22 24.89 -1.66
C VAL A 260 -1.88 24.25 -1.30
N HIS A 261 -1.89 23.11 -0.60
CA HIS A 261 -0.68 22.37 -0.22
C HIS A 261 0.18 22.01 -1.44
N HIS A 262 -0.43 21.55 -2.52
CA HIS A 262 0.26 21.20 -3.76
C HIS A 262 0.42 22.38 -4.75
N SER A 263 0.16 23.62 -4.31
CA SER A 263 0.32 24.84 -5.11
C SER A 263 -0.49 24.88 -6.42
N TYR A 264 -1.64 24.22 -6.46
CA TYR A 264 -2.59 24.30 -7.58
C TYR A 264 -3.39 25.60 -7.52
N CYS A 265 -2.70 26.74 -7.60
CA CYS A 265 -3.24 28.08 -7.30
C CYS A 265 -4.53 28.41 -8.05
N ALA A 266 -4.54 28.27 -9.38
CA ALA A 266 -5.71 28.57 -10.20
C ALA A 266 -6.91 27.67 -9.86
N THR A 267 -6.66 26.38 -9.65
CA THR A 267 -7.69 25.40 -9.25
C THR A 267 -8.20 25.68 -7.84
N ALA A 268 -7.31 25.99 -6.89
CA ALA A 268 -7.66 26.33 -5.52
C ALA A 268 -8.54 27.58 -5.46
N GLU A 269 -8.21 28.63 -6.23
CA GLU A 269 -9.01 29.86 -6.31
C GLU A 269 -10.38 29.61 -6.94
N ALA A 270 -10.45 28.87 -8.04
CA ALA A 270 -11.70 28.52 -8.69
C ALA A 270 -12.59 27.67 -7.77
N PHE A 271 -12.00 26.67 -7.10
CA PHE A 271 -12.69 25.81 -6.15
C PHE A 271 -13.21 26.60 -4.96
N ALA A 272 -12.34 27.39 -4.29
CA ALA A 272 -12.70 28.22 -3.15
C ALA A 272 -13.86 29.17 -3.43
N LYS A 273 -13.87 29.81 -4.62
CA LYS A 273 -14.98 30.67 -5.08
C LYS A 273 -16.28 29.89 -5.25
N SER A 274 -16.22 28.68 -5.80
CA SER A 274 -17.41 27.84 -6.05
C SER A 274 -18.01 27.22 -4.78
N THR A 275 -17.20 27.01 -3.74
CA THR A 275 -17.59 26.33 -2.50
C THR A 275 -17.65 27.24 -1.27
N ASP A 276 -17.45 28.54 -1.44
CA ASP A 276 -17.37 29.54 -0.36
C ASP A 276 -16.36 29.15 0.75
N GLN A 277 -15.18 28.65 0.34
CA GLN A 277 -14.12 28.24 1.27
C GLN A 277 -13.04 29.31 1.37
N ALA A 278 -12.52 29.52 2.58
CA ALA A 278 -11.41 30.43 2.81
C ALA A 278 -10.06 29.78 2.46
N VAL A 279 -9.20 30.51 1.75
CA VAL A 279 -7.82 30.10 1.47
C VAL A 279 -6.93 30.62 2.60
N HIS A 280 -6.37 29.71 3.39
CA HIS A 280 -5.56 30.02 4.57
C HIS A 280 -4.05 29.91 4.29
N GLU A 281 -3.56 30.57 3.24
CA GLU A 281 -2.13 30.80 2.98
C GLU A 281 -1.98 32.05 2.11
N GLU A 282 -0.90 32.80 2.28
CA GLU A 282 -0.62 33.97 1.46
C GLU A 282 -0.32 33.55 0.01
N LEU A 283 -0.93 34.23 -0.97
CA LEU A 283 -0.76 33.95 -2.40
C LEU A 283 0.71 33.96 -2.85
N ALA A 284 1.53 34.83 -2.26
CA ALA A 284 2.97 34.90 -2.53
C ALA A 284 3.70 33.60 -2.13
N SER A 285 3.36 33.03 -0.97
CA SER A 285 3.92 31.75 -0.51
C SER A 285 3.55 30.60 -1.46
N ILE A 286 2.27 30.52 -1.85
CA ILE A 286 1.78 29.49 -2.78
C ILE A 286 2.53 29.56 -4.12
N LYS A 287 2.71 30.77 -4.68
CA LYS A 287 3.43 31.01 -5.94
C LYS A 287 4.93 30.69 -5.84
N ASN A 288 5.56 31.00 -4.71
CA ASN A 288 6.96 30.65 -4.45
C ASN A 288 7.15 29.12 -4.46
N ARG A 289 6.28 28.39 -3.76
CA ARG A 289 6.28 26.92 -3.76
C ARG A 289 6.01 26.36 -5.16
N GLN A 290 5.03 26.92 -5.88
CA GLN A 290 4.71 26.53 -7.25
C GLN A 290 5.93 26.65 -8.18
N LYS A 291 6.69 27.75 -8.06
CA LYS A 291 7.90 27.99 -8.84
C LYS A 291 8.96 26.92 -8.57
N ILE A 292 9.21 26.60 -7.30
CA ILE A 292 10.19 25.58 -6.90
C ILE A 292 9.76 24.19 -7.38
N GLN A 293 8.50 23.81 -7.16
CA GLN A 293 7.97 22.51 -7.59
C GLN A 293 8.07 22.33 -9.10
N LYS A 294 7.74 23.37 -9.89
CA LYS A 294 7.89 23.35 -11.35
C LYS A 294 9.34 23.08 -11.77
N LEU A 295 10.33 23.68 -11.09
CA LEU A 295 11.74 23.43 -11.36
C LEU A 295 12.12 21.98 -11.08
N VAL A 296 11.74 21.44 -9.91
CA VAL A 296 12.00 20.04 -9.54
C VAL A 296 11.36 19.06 -10.54
N LEU A 297 10.08 19.22 -10.84
CA LEU A 297 9.34 18.34 -11.75
C LEU A 297 9.87 18.41 -13.19
N SER A 298 10.43 19.56 -13.60
CA SER A 298 11.10 19.72 -14.90
C SER A 298 12.52 19.15 -14.95
N GLY A 299 13.06 18.64 -13.83
CA GLY A 299 14.42 18.09 -13.72
C GLY A 299 15.52 19.15 -13.57
N ARG A 300 15.17 20.42 -13.33
CA ARG A 300 16.12 21.54 -13.11
C ARG A 300 16.47 21.66 -11.64
N MET A 301 17.14 20.65 -11.11
CA MET A 301 17.39 20.49 -9.68
C MET A 301 18.35 21.55 -9.13
N GLY A 302 19.39 21.92 -9.88
CA GLY A 302 20.32 22.98 -9.47
C GLY A 302 19.59 24.31 -9.19
N GLU A 303 18.78 24.76 -10.15
CA GLU A 303 17.97 25.97 -10.00
C GLU A 303 16.90 25.86 -8.92
N ALA A 304 16.31 24.67 -8.72
CA ALA A 304 15.36 24.45 -7.63
C ALA A 304 16.02 24.65 -6.26
N ILE A 305 17.25 24.14 -6.07
CA ILE A 305 18.03 24.30 -4.84
C ILE A 305 18.36 25.78 -4.61
N GLU A 306 18.88 26.48 -5.62
CA GLU A 306 19.21 27.90 -5.52
C GLU A 306 17.98 28.76 -5.20
N THR A 307 16.88 28.55 -5.93
CA THR A 307 15.62 29.26 -5.70
C THR A 307 15.08 29.00 -4.30
N THR A 308 15.22 27.77 -3.80
CA THR A 308 14.84 27.42 -2.43
C THR A 308 15.68 28.17 -1.40
N GLN A 309 17.00 28.25 -1.58
CA GLN A 309 17.89 28.99 -0.65
C GLN A 309 17.60 30.50 -0.65
N GLN A 310 17.24 31.06 -1.82
CA GLN A 310 16.88 32.46 -1.95
C GLN A 310 15.55 32.80 -1.28
N LEU A 311 14.51 31.98 -1.51
CA LEU A 311 13.16 32.23 -1.00
C LEU A 311 12.97 31.77 0.45
N TYR A 312 13.71 30.75 0.89
CA TYR A 312 13.63 30.15 2.23
C TYR A 312 15.03 29.98 2.85
N PRO A 313 15.67 31.08 3.30
CA PRO A 313 17.02 31.05 3.86
C PRO A 313 17.14 30.08 5.05
N ASN A 314 18.27 29.40 5.16
CA ASN A 314 18.60 28.41 6.19
C ASN A 314 17.78 27.10 6.15
N LEU A 315 16.76 26.94 5.29
CA LEU A 315 15.95 25.71 5.22
C LEU A 315 16.83 24.48 4.96
N LEU A 316 17.67 24.56 3.93
CA LEU A 316 18.52 23.44 3.49
C LEU A 316 19.74 23.26 4.40
N GLU A 317 20.21 24.33 5.05
CA GLU A 317 21.30 24.26 6.03
C GLU A 317 20.85 23.54 7.32
N ARG A 318 19.62 23.79 7.76
CA ARG A 318 19.03 23.13 8.93
C ARG A 318 18.61 21.68 8.65
N ASN A 319 18.45 21.31 7.38
CA ASN A 319 18.02 19.97 6.96
C ASN A 319 19.04 19.35 5.97
N PRO A 320 20.21 18.90 6.47
CA PRO A 320 21.29 18.44 5.61
C PRO A 320 20.95 17.13 4.88
N ASP A 321 20.08 16.28 5.43
CA ASP A 321 19.53 15.10 4.74
C ASP A 321 18.66 15.47 3.52
N LEU A 322 17.83 16.52 3.63
CA LEU A 322 17.02 17.03 2.52
C LEU A 322 17.91 17.58 1.41
N LEU A 323 18.92 18.38 1.78
CA LEU A 323 19.90 18.89 0.83
C LEU A 323 20.63 17.75 0.11
N PHE A 324 21.06 16.73 0.84
CA PHE A 324 21.70 15.56 0.26
C PHE A 324 20.78 14.83 -0.71
N MET A 325 19.52 14.60 -0.34
CA MET A 325 18.52 13.99 -1.22
C MET A 325 18.32 14.79 -2.52
N LEU A 326 18.21 16.12 -2.44
CA LEU A 326 18.10 17.01 -3.60
C LEU A 326 19.35 16.93 -4.48
N LYS A 327 20.54 16.88 -3.88
CA LYS A 327 21.82 16.77 -4.61
C LYS A 327 21.99 15.39 -5.26
N VAL A 328 21.54 14.29 -4.63
CA VAL A 328 21.47 12.98 -5.29
C VAL A 328 20.54 13.02 -6.50
N ARG A 329 19.36 13.64 -6.39
CA ARG A 329 18.46 13.80 -7.54
C ARG A 329 19.07 14.69 -8.62
N GLN A 330 19.77 15.78 -8.25
CA GLN A 330 20.50 16.62 -9.19
C GLN A 330 21.51 15.78 -10.00
N PHE A 331 22.29 14.92 -9.35
CA PHE A 331 23.21 14.02 -10.04
C PHE A 331 22.50 13.12 -11.06
N ILE A 332 21.35 12.53 -10.69
CA ILE A 332 20.56 11.69 -11.60
C ILE A 332 20.06 12.50 -12.81
N GLU A 333 19.62 13.74 -12.63
CA GLU A 333 19.22 14.63 -13.73
C GLU A 333 20.42 15.08 -14.59
N MET A 334 21.61 15.22 -14.00
CA MET A 334 22.85 15.46 -14.77
C MET A 334 23.16 14.25 -15.67
N VAL A 335 23.05 13.02 -15.14
CA VAL A 335 23.18 11.77 -15.92
C VAL A 335 22.17 11.74 -17.07
N ASN A 336 20.91 12.10 -16.78
CA ASN A 336 19.82 12.16 -17.75
C ASN A 336 19.96 13.29 -18.78
N GLY A 337 20.77 14.31 -18.48
CA GLY A 337 21.00 15.49 -19.34
C GLY A 337 19.93 16.58 -19.25
N THR A 338 19.05 16.51 -18.24
CA THR A 338 17.92 17.44 -18.01
C THR A 338 18.27 18.63 -17.13
N ASP A 339 19.31 18.50 -16.29
CA ASP A 339 19.74 19.58 -15.39
C ASP A 339 20.43 20.73 -16.13
N SER A 340 20.23 21.95 -15.64
CA SER A 340 20.72 23.20 -16.23
C SER A 340 22.24 23.30 -16.29
N GLU A 341 22.96 22.71 -15.32
CA GLU A 341 24.43 22.70 -15.32
C GLU A 341 25.03 21.92 -16.50
N VAL A 342 24.24 21.05 -17.12
CA VAL A 342 24.61 20.24 -18.28
C VAL A 342 24.12 20.90 -19.58
N ARG A 343 22.93 21.51 -19.57
CA ARG A 343 22.31 22.13 -20.75
C ARG A 343 23.05 23.35 -21.29
N CYS A 344 23.74 24.12 -20.44
CA CYS A 344 24.43 25.36 -20.83
C CYS A 344 25.58 25.20 -21.84
N LEU A 345 25.99 23.98 -22.20
CA LEU A 345 27.09 23.72 -23.14
C LEU A 345 26.67 23.01 -24.44
N GLY A 346 25.40 22.68 -24.61
CA GLY A 346 24.83 22.20 -25.87
C GLY A 346 24.15 23.36 -26.59
N GLY A 347 24.62 23.72 -27.78
CA GLY A 347 24.19 24.92 -28.49
C GLY A 347 22.68 25.04 -28.74
N ARG A 348 22.22 26.30 -28.66
CA ARG A 348 20.92 26.87 -29.08
C ARG A 348 19.71 26.59 -28.17
N SER A 349 19.40 27.60 -27.37
CA SER A 349 18.03 27.96 -27.01
C SER A 349 17.18 28.12 -28.28
N PRO A 350 15.90 27.70 -28.32
CA PRO A 350 14.95 28.24 -29.27
C PRO A 350 14.95 29.76 -29.07
N LYS A 351 15.23 30.50 -30.14
CA LYS A 351 15.28 31.95 -30.10
C LYS A 351 13.88 32.47 -29.79
N SER A 352 13.74 33.25 -28.72
CA SER A 352 12.72 34.29 -28.65
C SER A 352 13.01 35.29 -29.77
N GLN A 353 12.18 35.30 -30.81
CA GLN A 353 12.15 36.40 -31.76
C GLN A 353 11.52 37.60 -31.07
N ASP A 354 12.34 38.59 -30.74
CA ASP A 354 11.91 39.98 -30.69
C ASP A 354 13.13 40.88 -30.91
N SER A 355 13.18 41.53 -32.07
CA SER A 355 14.09 42.65 -32.35
C SER A 355 13.51 43.51 -33.46
N TYR A 356 13.17 44.77 -33.14
CA TYR A 356 13.02 45.87 -34.09
C TYR A 356 14.32 46.70 -34.14
N PRO A 357 14.67 47.37 -35.27
CA PRO A 357 15.94 48.07 -35.43
C PRO A 357 15.85 49.57 -35.13
N GLY A 358 16.92 50.13 -34.54
CA GLY A 358 17.11 51.58 -34.39
C GLY A 358 18.38 51.92 -33.60
N SER A 359 19.47 52.23 -34.32
CA SER A 359 20.72 52.84 -33.78
C SER A 359 20.51 54.31 -33.37
N PRO A 360 21.43 55.03 -32.67
CA PRO A 360 22.89 54.81 -32.62
C PRO A 360 23.58 54.92 -31.24
N ARG A 361 24.84 54.46 -31.21
CA ARG A 361 25.83 54.67 -30.12
C ARG A 361 26.17 56.17 -29.97
N PRO A 362 26.71 56.64 -28.82
CA PRO A 362 28.18 56.63 -28.67
C PRO A 362 28.81 56.51 -27.25
N PHE A 363 30.10 56.11 -27.26
CA PHE A 363 31.26 56.48 -26.41
C PHE A 363 31.34 56.16 -24.88
N SER A 364 32.25 55.20 -24.59
CA SER A 364 33.42 55.19 -23.66
C SER A 364 33.38 55.72 -22.21
N SER A 365 33.66 54.79 -21.27
CA SER A 365 34.39 54.73 -19.96
C SER A 365 34.98 56.00 -19.28
N PRO A 366 35.48 56.00 -18.00
CA PRO A 366 35.60 54.95 -16.94
C PRO A 366 35.25 55.41 -15.48
N SER A 367 35.51 54.54 -14.49
CA SER A 367 35.35 54.71 -13.02
C SER A 367 36.15 55.86 -12.37
N HIS A 368 35.71 56.40 -11.21
CA HIS A 368 36.57 56.78 -10.06
C HIS A 368 35.78 56.99 -8.74
N LYS A 369 36.49 56.81 -7.60
CA LYS A 369 36.04 56.87 -6.19
C LYS A 369 36.06 58.29 -5.58
N ALA A 370 35.22 58.46 -4.54
CA ALA A 370 35.35 59.20 -3.26
C ALA A 370 36.03 60.59 -3.15
N SER A 371 35.33 61.58 -2.54
CA SER A 371 35.58 62.11 -1.17
C SER A 371 35.08 63.56 -0.97
N SER A 372 34.39 63.79 0.17
CA SER A 372 34.35 64.97 1.07
C SER A 372 34.39 66.43 0.54
N SER A 373 33.43 67.27 0.95
CA SER A 373 33.57 68.36 1.97
C SER A 373 32.47 69.43 1.91
N GLN A 374 32.03 69.88 3.09
CA GLN A 374 31.17 71.03 3.44
C GLN A 374 31.87 72.40 3.19
N PRO A 375 31.34 73.61 3.58
CA PRO A 375 30.05 74.02 4.20
C PRO A 375 29.38 75.24 3.50
N TYR A 376 28.21 75.72 3.98
CA TYR A 376 27.91 77.13 4.37
C TYR A 376 26.45 77.26 4.86
N LEU A 377 26.30 77.82 6.06
CA LEU A 377 25.08 78.33 6.75
C LEU A 377 25.01 79.88 6.54
N PRO A 378 24.00 80.68 6.99
CA PRO A 378 23.05 80.43 8.10
C PRO A 378 21.59 80.92 7.94
N GLY A 379 20.73 80.61 8.94
CA GLY A 379 19.69 81.54 9.41
C GLY A 379 18.36 80.96 9.94
N PHE A 380 18.29 80.77 11.27
CA PHE A 380 17.14 80.99 12.20
C PHE A 380 15.81 80.20 11.98
N ASP A 381 15.12 79.61 12.97
CA ASP A 381 15.19 79.77 14.43
C ASP A 381 14.35 78.71 15.20
N SER A 382 14.65 78.60 16.50
CA SER A 382 13.83 78.14 17.64
C SER A 382 13.83 76.67 18.13
N ASN A 383 14.64 76.50 19.17
CA ASN A 383 14.77 75.48 20.23
C ASN A 383 13.45 75.17 20.98
N CYS A 384 13.17 73.94 21.46
CA CYS A 384 13.84 73.08 22.47
C CYS A 384 13.75 73.57 23.93
N CYS A 385 13.20 72.73 24.84
CA CYS A 385 13.76 72.57 26.18
C CYS A 385 13.40 71.21 26.84
N ASN A 386 14.45 70.59 27.37
CA ASN A 386 14.58 69.36 28.17
C ASN A 386 14.24 69.60 29.66
N GLY A 387 14.14 68.51 30.44
CA GLY A 387 14.46 68.58 31.88
C GLY A 387 14.16 67.34 32.71
N VAL A 388 15.21 66.56 33.00
CA VAL A 388 15.31 65.37 33.87
C VAL A 388 15.57 65.79 35.34
N THR A 389 15.21 64.97 36.36
CA THR A 389 16.13 64.41 37.42
C THR A 389 15.44 63.60 38.54
N SER A 390 15.80 62.30 38.63
CA SER A 390 16.27 61.47 39.80
C SER A 390 15.47 61.37 41.12
N ASN A 391 15.41 60.25 41.90
CA ASN A 391 16.48 59.31 42.31
C ASN A 391 15.98 58.07 43.11
N LYS A 392 16.72 56.92 43.02
CA LYS A 392 17.03 55.85 44.03
C LYS A 392 15.91 54.94 44.64
N SER A 393 16.10 53.67 45.05
CA SER A 393 17.04 52.53 44.85
C SER A 393 16.60 51.33 45.74
N HIS A 394 17.19 50.13 45.52
CA HIS A 394 17.16 48.84 46.30
C HIS A 394 16.12 47.79 45.85
N SER A 395 16.38 46.53 45.44
CA SER A 395 17.39 45.45 45.64
C SER A 395 16.89 44.28 46.52
N SER A 396 17.06 43.06 45.99
CA SER A 396 17.18 41.71 46.59
C SER A 396 15.96 40.86 47.06
N SER A 397 15.94 39.62 46.55
CA SER A 397 15.24 38.33 46.87
C SER A 397 15.75 37.64 48.16
N PRO A 398 15.51 36.34 48.54
CA PRO A 398 14.59 35.22 48.15
C PRO A 398 13.99 34.40 49.37
N HIS A 399 13.29 33.26 49.15
CA HIS A 399 13.17 31.98 49.95
C HIS A 399 11.83 31.24 49.65
N SER A 400 11.74 30.08 48.98
CA SER A 400 12.01 28.65 49.31
C SER A 400 10.94 27.93 50.19
N HIS A 401 10.29 26.86 49.67
CA HIS A 401 10.17 25.49 50.23
C HIS A 401 9.14 24.58 49.48
N LYS A 402 9.57 23.38 49.05
CA LYS A 402 8.81 22.13 48.72
C LYS A 402 8.85 21.18 49.97
N PRO A 403 8.41 19.87 50.01
CA PRO A 403 7.72 18.92 49.08
C PRO A 403 6.60 17.97 49.71
N CYS A 404 6.09 16.99 48.91
CA CYS A 404 5.07 15.89 49.07
C CYS A 404 5.33 14.80 50.18
N PRO A 405 4.72 13.55 50.28
CA PRO A 405 3.63 12.76 49.59
C PRO A 405 2.72 11.87 50.56
N PRO A 406 2.39 10.55 50.36
CA PRO A 406 1.28 9.88 49.60
C PRO A 406 0.34 8.92 50.42
N GLY A 407 -0.70 8.30 49.79
CA GLY A 407 -1.39 7.11 50.35
C GLY A 407 -2.68 6.57 49.66
N SER A 408 -2.52 5.42 48.96
CA SER A 408 -3.34 4.17 48.84
C SER A 408 -4.89 4.08 48.97
N GLY A 409 -5.52 3.31 48.06
CA GLY A 409 -6.42 2.18 48.43
C GLY A 409 -7.88 2.17 47.94
N SER A 410 -8.23 1.15 47.11
CA SER A 410 -9.52 0.38 47.04
C SER A 410 -10.86 1.11 46.79
N THR A 411 -11.95 0.63 46.19
CA THR A 411 -12.46 -0.62 45.57
C THR A 411 -13.82 -0.25 44.93
N LEU A 412 -14.33 -1.12 44.04
CA LEU A 412 -15.68 -1.10 43.42
C LEU A 412 -16.84 -0.92 44.44
N PRO A 413 -18.07 -0.64 43.95
CA PRO A 413 -19.01 -1.76 43.87
C PRO A 413 -19.83 -1.85 42.59
N ALA A 414 -20.07 -3.10 42.20
CA ALA A 414 -21.16 -3.55 41.35
C ALA A 414 -22.51 -3.36 42.04
N SER A 415 -23.58 -3.23 41.25
CA SER A 415 -24.95 -3.46 41.71
C SER A 415 -25.58 -4.55 40.85
N ASP A 416 -25.65 -5.75 41.42
CA ASP A 416 -26.58 -6.80 41.07
C ASP A 416 -28.01 -6.37 41.43
N ILE A 417 -28.96 -6.61 40.52
CA ILE A 417 -30.34 -6.94 40.89
C ILE A 417 -30.70 -8.21 40.12
N SER A 418 -30.82 -9.32 40.86
CA SER A 418 -31.53 -10.52 40.45
C SER A 418 -32.75 -10.69 41.37
N LEU A 419 -33.92 -11.01 40.79
CA LEU A 419 -34.61 -12.31 40.97
C LEU A 419 -36.13 -12.24 40.71
N ASN A 420 -36.55 -13.19 39.86
CA ASN A 420 -37.74 -14.04 39.90
C ASN A 420 -39.16 -13.52 39.63
N GLY A 421 -39.85 -14.27 38.75
CA GLY A 421 -41.30 -14.21 38.52
C GLY A 421 -41.82 -15.15 37.43
N SER A 422 -41.79 -16.45 37.72
CA SER A 422 -42.32 -17.65 37.05
C SER A 422 -43.59 -17.59 36.14
N ARG A 423 -43.47 -18.27 34.97
CA ARG A 423 -44.32 -19.36 34.41
C ARG A 423 -45.79 -19.10 33.96
N SER A 424 -46.10 -19.44 32.68
CA SER A 424 -47.29 -20.20 32.14
C SER A 424 -47.36 -20.09 30.60
N GLN A 425 -47.02 -21.12 29.82
CA GLN A 425 -47.92 -22.02 29.04
C GLN A 425 -48.77 -21.42 27.88
N GLN A 426 -48.26 -21.57 26.64
CA GLN A 426 -48.84 -22.07 25.34
C GLN A 426 -50.31 -21.82 24.92
N PRO A 427 -50.71 -22.09 23.65
CA PRO A 427 -50.08 -21.97 22.31
C PRO A 427 -51.01 -21.22 21.30
N ILE A 428 -50.75 -21.23 19.97
CA ILE A 428 -51.74 -21.41 18.84
C ILE A 428 -51.32 -20.70 17.51
N THR A 429 -51.18 -21.54 16.47
CA THR A 429 -51.44 -21.45 15.00
C THR A 429 -50.56 -20.72 13.96
N SER A 430 -50.17 -21.58 13.01
CA SER A 430 -49.88 -21.49 11.57
C SER A 430 -50.62 -20.46 10.69
N SER A 431 -49.96 -20.05 9.60
CA SER A 431 -50.47 -20.26 8.22
C SER A 431 -49.41 -19.95 7.15
N ASP A 432 -49.17 -20.93 6.27
CA ASP A 432 -48.57 -20.80 4.94
C ASP A 432 -49.36 -19.82 4.04
N VAL A 433 -48.67 -19.13 3.14
CA VAL A 433 -49.23 -18.78 1.82
C VAL A 433 -48.13 -18.68 0.78
N ASP A 434 -48.34 -19.45 -0.28
CA ASP A 434 -47.58 -19.62 -1.52
C ASP A 434 -47.99 -18.58 -2.59
N MET A 435 -47.25 -18.58 -3.72
CA MET A 435 -47.53 -17.97 -5.03
C MET A 435 -47.22 -16.45 -5.19
N GLU A 436 -46.64 -15.95 -6.29
CA GLU A 436 -46.68 -16.42 -7.68
C GLU A 436 -45.53 -15.79 -8.51
N VAL A 437 -45.13 -16.50 -9.58
CA VAL A 437 -44.15 -16.11 -10.60
C VAL A 437 -44.92 -15.67 -11.84
N ASP A 438 -44.60 -14.51 -12.41
CA ASP A 438 -45.01 -14.17 -13.79
C ASP A 438 -43.80 -13.80 -14.65
N HIS A 439 -43.61 -14.61 -15.69
CA HIS A 439 -42.79 -14.32 -16.85
C HIS A 439 -43.65 -13.64 -17.92
N PHE A 440 -43.17 -12.56 -18.54
CA PHE A 440 -43.40 -12.30 -19.96
C PHE A 440 -42.17 -11.66 -20.63
N THR A 441 -42.11 -11.91 -21.93
CA THR A 441 -40.95 -12.09 -22.80
C THR A 441 -40.62 -10.90 -23.72
N ASN A 442 -39.43 -10.99 -24.32
CA ASN A 442 -38.99 -10.54 -25.66
C ASN A 442 -38.50 -9.11 -25.90
N GLY A 443 -37.33 -9.03 -26.56
CA GLY A 443 -37.06 -7.98 -27.55
C GLY A 443 -35.59 -7.56 -27.71
N VAL A 444 -34.85 -8.25 -28.59
CA VAL A 444 -33.54 -7.84 -29.13
C VAL A 444 -33.74 -6.74 -30.18
N THR A 445 -32.93 -5.67 -30.20
CA THR A 445 -32.38 -5.03 -31.44
C THR A 445 -31.26 -4.02 -31.14
N GLU A 446 -30.30 -3.98 -32.05
CA GLU A 446 -29.06 -3.20 -32.09
C GLU A 446 -29.23 -1.68 -32.40
N SER A 447 -28.18 -0.94 -32.03
CA SER A 447 -27.52 0.18 -32.76
C SER A 447 -28.25 1.50 -33.07
N SER A 448 -27.54 2.60 -32.74
CA SER A 448 -27.29 3.83 -33.53
C SER A 448 -27.85 5.17 -33.02
N SER A 449 -26.91 6.03 -32.63
CA SER A 449 -26.75 7.47 -32.90
C SER A 449 -27.81 8.26 -33.69
N ASN A 450 -28.11 9.48 -33.21
CA ASN A 450 -28.16 10.79 -33.91
C ASN A 450 -28.52 11.86 -32.86
N GLY A 451 -27.94 13.06 -32.75
CA GLY A 451 -27.38 13.95 -33.76
C GLY A 451 -28.41 15.03 -34.11
N PHE A 452 -28.27 16.27 -33.61
CA PHE A 452 -28.89 17.45 -34.23
C PHE A 452 -28.01 18.71 -34.12
N LEU A 453 -27.80 19.29 -35.30
CA LEU A 453 -26.99 20.45 -35.65
C LEU A 453 -27.89 21.68 -35.86
N ASN A 454 -27.42 22.81 -35.32
CA ASN A 454 -27.13 24.12 -35.93
C ASN A 454 -28.14 24.89 -36.82
N GLY A 455 -28.15 26.22 -36.63
CA GLY A 455 -28.91 27.22 -37.40
C GLY A 455 -28.33 28.65 -37.33
N SER A 456 -27.17 28.83 -37.99
CA SER A 456 -26.50 30.01 -38.59
C SER A 456 -27.17 31.41 -38.65
N SER A 457 -26.37 32.48 -38.49
CA SER A 457 -26.17 33.54 -39.52
C SER A 457 -25.04 34.57 -39.23
N LYS A 458 -23.98 34.51 -40.07
CA LYS A 458 -23.15 35.56 -40.76
C LYS A 458 -22.49 36.72 -39.97
N HIS A 459 -21.30 37.26 -40.29
CA HIS A 459 -20.10 36.96 -41.12
C HIS A 459 -19.15 38.17 -40.92
N THR A 460 -17.84 37.98 -40.67
CA THR A 460 -16.65 38.68 -41.27
C THR A 460 -15.34 38.32 -40.54
N THR A 461 -14.60 37.39 -41.14
CA THR A 461 -13.13 37.38 -41.42
C THR A 461 -12.15 38.03 -40.44
N GLU A 462 -11.30 37.21 -39.80
CA GLU A 462 -9.84 37.01 -40.00
C GLU A 462 -9.43 35.73 -39.20
N PRO A 463 -8.54 34.84 -39.69
CA PRO A 463 -8.24 33.56 -39.03
C PRO A 463 -6.94 33.61 -38.21
N ASP A 464 -7.02 33.28 -36.91
CA ASP A 464 -5.87 32.79 -36.14
C ASP A 464 -6.19 31.34 -35.70
N ASP A 465 -5.71 30.39 -36.50
CA ASP A 465 -5.60 28.97 -36.15
C ASP A 465 -4.43 28.81 -35.16
N CYS A 466 -4.70 28.29 -33.96
CA CYS A 466 -3.69 27.54 -33.19
C CYS A 466 -4.15 26.09 -33.11
N ASP A 467 -3.87 25.40 -34.21
CA ASP A 467 -3.98 23.95 -34.32
C ASP A 467 -3.01 23.29 -33.34
N ALA A 468 -3.47 22.18 -32.78
CA ALA A 468 -2.74 21.38 -31.82
C ALA A 468 -1.70 20.52 -32.55
N ASP A 469 -0.42 20.91 -32.50
CA ASP A 469 0.67 20.02 -32.86
C ASP A 469 0.82 18.94 -31.78
N MET A 470 0.22 17.77 -32.02
CA MET A 470 0.75 16.51 -31.52
C MET A 470 2.14 16.32 -32.13
N GLU A 471 3.20 16.54 -31.34
CA GLU A 471 4.55 16.13 -31.71
C GLU A 471 4.58 14.60 -31.86
N VAL A 472 4.49 14.14 -33.10
CA VAL A 472 4.87 12.79 -33.50
C VAL A 472 6.37 12.67 -33.22
N GLU A 473 6.74 11.87 -32.22
CA GLU A 473 8.14 11.51 -31.93
C GLU A 473 8.83 11.00 -33.20
N SER A 474 9.59 11.88 -33.83
CA SER A 474 10.48 11.55 -34.93
C SER A 474 11.65 10.71 -34.40
N ALA A 475 11.59 9.41 -34.68
CA ALA A 475 12.69 8.45 -34.82
C ALA A 475 14.06 8.83 -34.22
N GLN A 476 14.39 8.20 -33.08
CA GLN A 476 15.74 7.82 -32.65
C GLN A 476 16.81 8.94 -32.58
N SER A 477 16.57 9.97 -31.76
CA SER A 477 17.71 10.57 -31.05
C SER A 477 18.19 9.57 -30.00
N LYS A 478 19.35 8.92 -30.21
CA LYS A 478 19.97 8.08 -29.17
C LYS A 478 20.11 8.93 -27.91
N ARG A 479 19.42 8.55 -26.82
CA ARG A 479 19.62 9.18 -25.51
C ARG A 479 21.09 9.07 -25.14
N GLN A 480 21.71 10.21 -24.84
CA GLN A 480 23.14 10.29 -24.56
C GLN A 480 23.35 10.76 -23.13
N LEU A 481 24.26 10.09 -22.42
CA LEU A 481 24.73 10.48 -21.09
C LEU A 481 25.11 11.96 -21.07
N CYS A 482 24.55 12.71 -20.12
CA CYS A 482 24.81 14.14 -19.97
C CYS A 482 24.58 14.95 -21.27
N GLY A 483 23.63 14.56 -22.11
CA GLY A 483 23.35 15.23 -23.38
C GLY A 483 24.47 15.13 -24.42
N GLY A 484 25.43 14.20 -24.25
CA GLY A 484 26.52 13.95 -25.21
C GLY A 484 27.72 14.87 -25.12
N SER A 485 27.77 15.79 -24.13
CA SER A 485 28.87 16.73 -23.96
C SER A 485 29.95 16.20 -23.02
N GLN A 486 31.20 16.11 -23.50
CA GLN A 486 32.34 15.69 -22.68
C GLN A 486 32.53 16.59 -21.43
N ALA A 487 32.37 17.89 -21.60
CA ALA A 487 32.47 18.84 -20.49
C ALA A 487 31.34 18.64 -19.45
N ALA A 488 30.15 18.21 -19.89
CA ALA A 488 29.06 17.87 -18.98
C ALA A 488 29.33 16.58 -18.20
N ILE A 489 29.94 15.58 -18.84
CA ILE A 489 30.38 14.35 -18.18
C ILE A 489 31.43 14.67 -17.11
N GLU A 490 32.41 15.51 -17.42
CA GLU A 490 33.44 15.93 -16.45
C GLU A 490 32.84 16.66 -15.24
N ARG A 491 31.88 17.56 -15.47
CA ARG A 491 31.14 18.24 -14.39
C ARG A 491 30.33 17.26 -13.55
N MET A 492 29.62 16.33 -14.17
CA MET A 492 28.87 15.29 -13.46
C MET A 492 29.81 14.43 -12.59
N ILE A 493 30.98 14.05 -13.10
CA ILE A 493 31.97 13.29 -12.31
C ILE A 493 32.48 14.12 -11.14
N HIS A 494 32.79 15.40 -11.34
CA HIS A 494 33.21 16.30 -10.27
C HIS A 494 32.13 16.40 -9.19
N PHE A 495 30.89 16.66 -9.59
CA PHE A 495 29.73 16.73 -8.72
C PHE A 495 29.52 15.41 -7.94
N GLY A 496 29.70 14.25 -8.60
CA GLY A 496 29.65 12.95 -7.93
C GLY A 496 30.69 12.80 -6.81
N ARG A 497 31.89 13.35 -6.98
CA ARG A 497 32.92 13.36 -5.92
C ARG A 497 32.53 14.27 -4.75
N GLU A 498 31.97 15.44 -5.03
CA GLU A 498 31.44 16.33 -3.99
C GLU A 498 30.31 15.66 -3.21
N LEU A 499 29.40 14.98 -3.91
CA LEU A 499 28.30 14.24 -3.31
C LEU A 499 28.77 13.09 -2.41
N GLN A 500 29.81 12.35 -2.83
CA GLN A 500 30.45 11.34 -1.99
C GLN A 500 31.05 11.96 -0.72
N SER A 501 31.74 13.10 -0.84
CA SER A 501 32.29 13.83 0.31
C SER A 501 31.20 14.28 1.28
N MET A 502 30.09 14.80 0.75
CA MET A 502 28.92 15.19 1.54
C MET A 502 28.33 14.00 2.30
N SER A 503 28.21 12.82 1.66
CA SER A 503 27.74 11.59 2.31
C SER A 503 28.65 11.16 3.48
N GLU A 504 29.97 11.25 3.28
CA GLU A 504 30.94 10.91 4.32
C GLU A 504 30.93 11.90 5.49
N HIS A 505 30.67 13.18 5.21
CA HIS A 505 30.49 14.20 6.23
C HIS A 505 29.21 13.97 7.04
N LEU A 506 28.07 13.79 6.39
CA LEU A 506 26.80 13.43 7.04
C LEU A 506 26.93 12.18 7.90
N ARG A 507 27.65 11.17 7.43
CA ARG A 507 27.91 9.95 8.21
C ARG A 507 28.72 10.21 9.48
N ARG A 508 29.63 11.18 9.46
CA ARG A 508 30.45 11.56 10.61
C ARG A 508 29.64 12.36 11.64
N GLU A 509 28.79 13.27 11.18
CA GLU A 509 28.03 14.16 12.06
C GLU A 509 26.75 13.54 12.61
N CYS A 510 25.96 12.87 11.75
CA CYS A 510 24.63 12.37 12.07
C CYS A 510 24.58 10.84 12.24
N GLY A 511 25.68 10.14 12.00
CA GLY A 511 25.77 8.68 12.11
C GLY A 511 25.33 7.92 10.85
N LYS A 512 25.05 6.62 10.98
CA LYS A 512 24.75 5.75 9.83
C LYS A 512 23.29 5.93 9.37
N ASN A 513 23.09 6.47 8.16
CA ASN A 513 21.80 6.51 7.48
C ASN A 513 21.78 5.51 6.31
N SER A 514 21.01 4.43 6.44
CA SER A 514 20.91 3.36 5.42
C SER A 514 20.21 3.82 4.14
N ALA A 515 19.25 4.75 4.24
CA ALA A 515 18.54 5.32 3.11
C ALA A 515 19.50 6.16 2.24
N ASN A 516 20.25 7.09 2.85
CA ASN A 516 21.25 7.90 2.13
C ASN A 516 22.29 7.02 1.42
N LYS A 517 22.77 5.98 2.11
CA LYS A 517 23.72 5.02 1.53
C LYS A 517 23.13 4.28 0.33
N LYS A 518 21.86 3.84 0.43
CA LYS A 518 21.17 3.16 -0.67
C LYS A 518 20.97 4.10 -1.85
N MET A 519 20.44 5.30 -1.63
CA MET A 519 20.22 6.30 -2.67
C MET A 519 21.50 6.61 -3.44
N LEU A 520 22.61 6.85 -2.74
CA LEU A 520 23.89 7.15 -3.38
C LEU A 520 24.42 5.97 -4.20
N LYS A 521 24.33 4.75 -3.64
CA LYS A 521 24.75 3.54 -4.32
C LYS A 521 23.94 3.31 -5.60
N ASP A 522 22.62 3.46 -5.52
CA ASP A 522 21.72 3.25 -6.65
C ASP A 522 21.97 4.31 -7.74
N ALA A 523 22.15 5.58 -7.36
CA ALA A 523 22.46 6.66 -8.30
C ALA A 523 23.80 6.44 -9.01
N PHE A 524 24.86 6.08 -8.29
CA PHE A 524 26.17 5.81 -8.89
C PHE A 524 26.21 4.55 -9.73
N SER A 525 25.35 3.57 -9.43
CA SER A 525 25.25 2.34 -10.22
C SER A 525 24.82 2.60 -11.66
N LEU A 526 24.14 3.72 -11.95
CA LEU A 526 23.81 4.12 -13.33
C LEU A 526 25.05 4.24 -14.22
N LEU A 527 26.20 4.64 -13.67
CA LEU A 527 27.45 4.79 -14.41
C LEU A 527 28.16 3.46 -14.69
N ALA A 528 27.73 2.36 -14.05
CA ALA A 528 28.32 1.05 -14.25
C ALA A 528 27.83 0.36 -15.54
N TYR A 529 26.80 0.91 -16.18
CA TYR A 529 26.18 0.35 -17.38
C TYR A 529 26.46 1.22 -18.60
N SER A 530 26.71 0.58 -19.74
CA SER A 530 26.89 1.26 -21.03
C SER A 530 25.63 2.00 -21.49
N ASP A 531 24.46 1.46 -21.14
CA ASP A 531 23.16 2.10 -21.32
C ASP A 531 22.43 2.20 -19.96
N PRO A 532 22.44 3.38 -19.32
CA PRO A 532 21.81 3.58 -18.01
C PRO A 532 20.29 3.37 -18.02
N TRP A 533 19.59 3.66 -19.13
CA TRP A 533 18.12 3.58 -19.21
C TRP A 533 17.62 2.13 -19.23
N ASN A 534 18.40 1.21 -19.80
CA ASN A 534 18.10 -0.22 -19.83
C ASN A 534 18.75 -1.01 -18.66
N SER A 535 19.25 -0.32 -17.64
CA SER A 535 19.86 -0.97 -16.47
C SER A 535 18.81 -1.41 -15.44
N PRO A 536 19.15 -2.33 -14.51
CA PRO A 536 18.26 -2.70 -13.39
C PRO A 536 17.84 -1.53 -12.49
N VAL A 537 18.54 -0.40 -12.59
CA VAL A 537 18.26 0.83 -11.85
C VAL A 537 17.84 1.99 -12.76
N GLY A 538 17.52 1.70 -14.03
CA GLY A 538 17.14 2.68 -15.05
C GLY A 538 15.86 3.44 -14.73
N TYR A 539 14.96 2.83 -13.97
CA TYR A 539 13.74 3.46 -13.44
C TYR A 539 14.01 4.76 -12.68
N GLN A 540 15.23 4.96 -12.13
CA GLN A 540 15.62 6.21 -11.48
C GLN A 540 15.59 7.42 -12.41
N LEU A 541 15.77 7.22 -13.72
CA LEU A 541 15.80 8.28 -14.72
C LEU A 541 14.39 8.71 -15.15
N ASP A 542 13.35 7.97 -14.75
CA ASP A 542 11.97 8.30 -15.06
C ASP A 542 11.53 9.59 -14.37
N ALA A 543 10.76 10.41 -15.09
CA ALA A 543 10.29 11.70 -14.57
C ALA A 543 9.43 11.55 -13.30
N ILE A 544 8.72 10.44 -13.15
CA ILE A 544 7.89 10.14 -11.97
C ILE A 544 8.71 10.09 -10.67
N GLN A 545 10.01 9.76 -10.75
CA GLN A 545 10.90 9.72 -9.60
C GLN A 545 11.24 11.12 -9.04
N ARG A 546 10.79 12.19 -9.69
CA ARG A 546 10.91 13.57 -9.20
C ARG A 546 9.85 13.90 -8.16
N GLU A 547 8.69 13.26 -8.22
CA GLU A 547 7.53 13.56 -7.35
C GLU A 547 7.82 13.36 -5.86
N PRO A 548 8.47 12.27 -5.40
CA PRO A 548 8.75 12.09 -3.97
C PRO A 548 9.69 13.17 -3.42
N VAL A 549 10.69 13.57 -4.22
CA VAL A 549 11.65 14.62 -3.84
C VAL A 549 10.96 15.98 -3.79
N CYS A 550 10.11 16.27 -4.78
CA CYS A 550 9.29 17.48 -4.85
C CYS A 550 8.34 17.59 -3.65
N SER A 551 7.64 16.50 -3.31
CA SER A 551 6.76 16.45 -2.15
C SER A 551 7.52 16.67 -0.85
N THR A 552 8.67 16.01 -0.66
CA THR A 552 9.47 16.15 0.56
C THR A 552 10.00 17.58 0.74
N LEU A 553 10.46 18.21 -0.34
CA LEU A 553 10.88 19.60 -0.32
C LEU A 553 9.71 20.54 0.02
N ASN A 554 8.54 20.35 -0.60
CA ASN A 554 7.35 21.15 -0.30
C ASN A 554 6.91 21.01 1.16
N SER A 555 6.90 19.79 1.71
CA SER A 555 6.61 19.54 3.13
C SER A 555 7.58 20.29 4.03
N ALA A 556 8.88 20.28 3.74
CA ALA A 556 9.88 20.99 4.52
C ALA A 556 9.71 22.53 4.45
N ILE A 557 9.31 23.07 3.29
CA ILE A 557 8.99 24.50 3.15
C ILE A 557 7.77 24.87 3.99
N LEU A 558 6.72 24.03 3.99
CA LEU A 558 5.52 24.28 4.78
C LEU A 558 5.82 24.25 6.29
N GLU A 559 6.68 23.34 6.74
CA GLU A 559 7.10 23.27 8.15
C GLU A 559 7.78 24.53 8.66
N THR A 560 8.59 25.21 7.84
CA THR A 560 9.24 26.46 8.29
C THR A 560 8.25 27.58 8.59
N HIS A 561 7.02 27.45 8.08
CA HIS A 561 5.91 28.37 8.34
C HIS A 561 4.90 27.80 9.35
N ASN A 562 5.25 26.71 10.06
CA ASN A 562 4.35 25.97 10.96
C ASN A 562 3.08 25.45 10.29
N LEU A 563 3.13 25.19 8.98
CA LEU A 563 2.03 24.59 8.23
C LEU A 563 2.16 23.05 8.20
N PRO A 564 1.04 22.31 8.02
CA PRO A 564 1.07 20.86 8.00
C PRO A 564 1.96 20.27 6.89
N LYS A 565 2.78 19.28 7.24
CA LYS A 565 3.64 18.53 6.29
C LYS A 565 2.85 17.84 5.19
N GLN A 566 1.67 17.35 5.53
CA GLN A 566 0.77 16.62 4.66
C GLN A 566 -0.63 17.22 4.75
N PRO A 567 -1.39 17.24 3.64
CA PRO A 567 -2.76 17.71 3.66
C PRO A 567 -3.65 16.70 4.41
N PRO A 568 -4.70 17.17 5.13
CA PRO A 568 -5.62 16.28 5.86
C PRO A 568 -6.25 15.19 4.98
N LEU A 569 -6.48 15.46 3.69
CA LEU A 569 -7.00 14.48 2.75
C LEU A 569 -6.07 13.28 2.57
N ALA A 570 -4.77 13.52 2.36
CA ALA A 570 -3.79 12.44 2.24
C ALA A 570 -3.64 11.66 3.55
N GLN A 571 -3.73 12.35 4.69
CA GLN A 571 -3.73 11.70 6.00
C GLN A 571 -4.95 10.80 6.21
N ALA A 572 -6.15 11.26 5.81
CA ALA A 572 -7.38 10.47 5.94
C ALA A 572 -7.33 9.20 5.08
N VAL A 573 -6.86 9.30 3.82
CA VAL A 573 -6.66 8.14 2.94
C VAL A 573 -5.64 7.16 3.54
N GLY A 574 -4.50 7.67 4.02
CA GLY A 574 -3.48 6.84 4.67
C GLY A 574 -3.97 6.18 5.96
N GLN A 575 -4.77 6.87 6.76
CA GLN A 575 -5.40 6.33 7.96
C GLN A 575 -6.42 5.25 7.62
N ALA A 576 -7.26 5.44 6.60
CA ALA A 576 -8.21 4.43 6.14
C ALA A 576 -7.49 3.14 5.69
N ALA A 577 -6.43 3.27 4.90
CA ALA A 577 -5.61 2.12 4.48
C ALA A 577 -4.96 1.41 5.68
N GLN A 578 -4.43 2.17 6.64
CA GLN A 578 -3.84 1.62 7.86
C GLN A 578 -4.88 0.96 8.78
N CYS A 579 -6.10 1.49 8.84
CA CYS A 579 -7.22 0.89 9.57
C CYS A 579 -7.57 -0.48 9.01
N LEU A 580 -7.66 -0.64 7.68
CA LEU A 580 -7.86 -1.95 7.04
C LEU A 580 -6.73 -2.95 7.41
N ALA A 581 -5.47 -2.49 7.40
CA ALA A 581 -4.34 -3.32 7.80
C ALA A 581 -4.39 -3.72 9.29
N ILE A 582 -4.85 -2.83 10.18
CA ILE A 582 -5.06 -3.13 11.60
C ILE A 582 -6.21 -4.13 11.76
N MET A 583 -7.32 -3.95 11.06
CA MET A 583 -8.47 -4.87 11.06
C MET A 583 -8.04 -6.30 10.68
N ALA A 584 -7.20 -6.44 9.65
CA ALA A 584 -6.61 -7.73 9.28
C ALA A 584 -5.83 -8.37 10.43
N ARG A 585 -4.95 -7.58 11.08
CA ARG A 585 -4.10 -8.05 12.19
C ARG A 585 -4.88 -8.38 13.47
N THR A 586 -6.00 -7.70 13.70
CA THR A 586 -6.87 -7.96 14.86
C THR A 586 -7.88 -9.09 14.62
N GLY A 587 -7.90 -9.67 13.42
CA GLY A 587 -8.73 -10.83 13.12
C GLY A 587 -10.06 -10.53 12.43
N SER A 588 -10.28 -9.31 11.96
CA SER A 588 -11.51 -8.93 11.27
C SER A 588 -11.45 -9.32 9.78
N GLY A 589 -12.21 -10.35 9.38
CA GLY A 589 -12.20 -10.82 7.98
C GLY A 589 -12.84 -9.86 6.97
N SER A 590 -13.66 -8.89 7.41
CA SER A 590 -14.33 -7.94 6.49
C SER A 590 -13.34 -7.07 5.71
N CYS A 591 -12.15 -6.80 6.27
CA CYS A 591 -11.12 -6.00 5.59
C CYS A 591 -10.63 -6.62 4.28
N ALA A 592 -10.81 -7.94 4.08
CA ALA A 592 -10.40 -8.63 2.86
C ALA A 592 -11.22 -8.24 1.62
N PHE A 593 -12.40 -7.66 1.85
CA PHE A 593 -13.37 -7.30 0.81
C PHE A 593 -13.65 -5.80 0.76
N ALA A 594 -12.73 -4.99 1.30
CA ALA A 594 -12.75 -3.54 1.19
C ALA A 594 -11.34 -3.06 0.82
N SER A 595 -11.23 -2.27 -0.25
CA SER A 595 -10.01 -1.53 -0.58
C SER A 595 -10.29 -0.04 -0.60
N VAL A 596 -9.32 0.77 -0.16
CA VAL A 596 -9.40 2.23 -0.36
C VAL A 596 -9.31 2.56 -1.84
N ASP A 597 -8.52 1.78 -2.60
CA ASP A 597 -8.31 2.00 -4.04
C ASP A 597 -9.59 1.83 -4.86
N ASP A 598 -10.54 1.00 -4.40
CA ASP A 598 -11.83 0.80 -5.06
C ASP A 598 -12.65 2.10 -5.16
N TYR A 599 -12.33 3.10 -4.33
CA TYR A 599 -13.00 4.40 -4.27
C TYR A 599 -12.16 5.56 -4.83
N LEU A 600 -10.96 5.28 -5.36
CA LEU A 600 -10.05 6.29 -5.92
C LEU A 600 -10.12 6.36 -7.46
N HIS A 601 -10.99 5.57 -8.09
CA HIS A 601 -11.10 5.40 -9.55
C HIS A 601 -12.23 6.20 -10.20
#